data_AF-A0A0H2ZTU8-F1
#
_entry.id   AF-A0A0H2ZTU8-F1
#
_cell.length_a   1.000
_cell.length_b   1.000
_cell.length_c   1.000
_cell.angle_alpha   90.00
_cell.angle_beta   90.00
_cell.angle_gamma   90.00
#
_symmetry.space_group_name_H-M   'P 1'
#
loop_
_entity.id
_entity.type
_entity.pdbx_description
1 polymer ?
#
loop_
_entity_poly.entity_id
_entity_poly.type
_entity_poly.pdbx_seq_one_letter_code
_entity_poly.pdbx_strand_id
1 'polypeptide(L)'
;MHKWIKRAVLVCLVALVIEGAFTLPFMAVYYGYPTLSLTQICSELLKIRYSNDTLECKYPYPPFGPPEGAEGKATAQDVWGIQPIPKYHRLGFRELVKIHNDRLARQAAQQHSAP
;
A
#
# COMPACT_ATOMS: atom_id res chain seq x y z
N MET A 1 45.81 25.46 -11.99
CA MET A 1 45.09 24.24 -12.43
C MET A 1 44.25 23.56 -11.34
N HIS A 2 44.74 23.36 -10.11
CA HIS A 2 43.99 22.66 -9.04
C HIS A 2 42.64 23.29 -8.63
N LYS A 3 42.49 24.63 -8.68
CA LYS A 3 41.24 25.32 -8.31
C LYS A 3 40.08 25.06 -9.29
N TRP A 4 40.37 24.86 -10.57
CA TRP A 4 39.34 24.62 -11.60
C TRP A 4 38.78 23.21 -11.52
N ILE A 5 39.66 22.21 -11.35
CA ILE A 5 39.24 20.82 -11.12
C ILE A 5 38.40 20.72 -9.85
N LYS A 6 38.82 21.38 -8.75
CA LYS A 6 38.03 21.43 -7.52
C LYS A 6 36.63 22.01 -7.72
N ARG A 7 36.49 23.08 -8.51
CA ARG A 7 35.18 23.68 -8.82
C ARG A 7 34.33 22.75 -9.68
N ALA A 8 34.91 22.13 -10.70
CA ALA A 8 34.20 21.18 -11.55
C ALA A 8 33.70 19.97 -10.76
N VAL A 9 34.57 19.39 -9.92
CA VAL A 9 34.22 18.25 -9.06
C VAL A 9 33.14 18.63 -8.04
N LEU A 10 33.21 19.83 -7.45
CA LEU A 10 32.17 20.32 -6.54
C LEU A 10 30.82 20.44 -7.24
N VAL A 11 30.78 20.98 -8.47
CA VAL A 11 29.55 21.10 -9.26
C VAL A 11 28.99 19.73 -9.60
N CYS A 12 29.83 18.78 -10.04
CA CYS A 12 29.38 17.41 -10.32
C CYS A 12 28.86 16.70 -9.08
N LEU A 13 29.50 16.87 -7.92
CA LEU A 13 29.02 16.29 -6.66
C LEU A 13 27.66 16.86 -6.26
N VAL A 14 27.46 18.17 -6.38
CA VAL A 14 26.16 18.81 -6.10
C VAL A 14 25.10 18.31 -7.07
N ALA A 15 25.43 18.16 -8.36
CA ALA A 15 24.49 17.63 -9.36
C ALA A 15 24.06 16.19 -9.02
N LEU A 16 25.00 15.31 -8.64
CA LEU A 16 24.69 13.94 -8.24
C LEU A 16 23.80 13.88 -6.99
N VAL A 17 24.05 14.76 -6.01
CA VAL A 17 23.19 14.85 -4.82
C VAL A 17 21.78 15.29 -5.19
N ILE A 18 21.64 16.29 -6.06
CA ILE A 18 20.33 16.76 -6.53
C ILE A 18 19.60 15.63 -7.27
N GLU A 19 20.26 14.96 -8.22
CA GLU A 19 19.69 13.85 -8.96
C GLU A 19 19.18 12.74 -8.03
N GLY A 20 20.04 12.28 -7.11
CA GLY A 20 19.68 11.25 -6.13
C GLY A 20 18.57 11.70 -5.17
N ALA A 21 18.64 12.94 -4.67
CA ALA A 21 17.67 13.48 -3.72
C ALA A 21 16.27 13.64 -4.32
N PHE A 22 16.15 13.94 -5.61
CA PHE A 22 14.85 14.11 -6.28
C PHE A 22 14.30 12.82 -6.89
N THR A 23 15.13 11.79 -7.10
CA THR A 23 14.66 10.52 -7.65
C THR A 23 13.60 9.85 -6.76
N LEU A 24 13.85 9.72 -5.46
CA LEU A 24 12.90 9.07 -4.54
C LEU A 24 11.59 9.86 -4.33
N PRO A 25 11.62 11.19 -4.08
CA PRO A 25 10.40 11.99 -4.01
C PRO A 25 9.58 11.95 -5.30
N PHE A 26 10.24 12.02 -6.46
CA PHE A 26 9.55 11.94 -7.75
C PHE A 26 8.87 10.58 -7.94
N MET A 27 9.59 9.49 -7.64
CA MET A 27 9.02 8.14 -7.66
C MET A 27 7.85 8.00 -6.68
N ALA A 28 7.94 8.58 -5.48
CA ALA A 28 6.84 8.57 -4.52
C ALA A 28 5.61 9.34 -5.01
N VAL A 29 5.78 10.49 -5.68
CA VAL A 29 4.65 11.22 -6.29
C VAL A 29 4.03 10.44 -7.44
N TYR A 30 4.85 9.77 -8.27
CA TYR A 30 4.39 9.03 -9.44
C TYR A 30 3.64 7.74 -9.05
N TYR A 31 4.26 6.88 -8.25
CA TYR A 31 3.71 5.58 -7.83
C TYR A 31 2.75 5.67 -6.64
N GLY A 32 2.75 6.80 -5.92
CA GLY A 32 1.91 7.06 -4.75
C GLY A 32 2.73 7.10 -3.46
N TYR A 33 2.52 8.15 -2.67
CA TYR A 33 3.25 8.34 -1.43
C TYR A 33 2.81 7.30 -0.40
N PRO A 34 3.73 6.63 0.32
CA PRO A 34 3.40 5.60 1.30
C PRO A 34 2.82 6.25 2.56
N THR A 35 1.54 6.63 2.52
CA THR A 35 0.80 7.13 3.68
C THR A 35 0.29 6.00 4.59
N LEU A 36 0.25 4.78 4.06
CA LEU A 36 -0.21 3.58 4.78
C LEU A 36 0.99 2.76 5.30
N SER A 37 0.86 2.20 6.50
CA SER A 37 1.83 1.22 7.03
C SER A 37 1.72 -0.11 6.29
N LEU A 38 2.77 -0.94 6.35
CA LEU A 38 2.76 -2.29 5.77
C LEU A 38 1.60 -3.15 6.29
N THR A 39 1.25 -3.00 7.57
CA THR A 39 0.12 -3.70 8.19
C THR A 39 -1.21 -3.21 7.64
N GLN A 40 -1.39 -1.91 7.45
CA GLN A 40 -2.60 -1.34 6.85
C GLN A 40 -2.74 -1.78 5.39
N ILE A 41 -1.66 -1.76 4.62
CA ILE A 41 -1.64 -2.24 3.22
C ILE A 41 -2.07 -3.71 3.18
N CYS A 42 -1.51 -4.55 4.04
CA CYS A 42 -1.88 -5.95 4.14
C CYS A 42 -3.37 -6.12 4.47
N SER A 43 -3.88 -5.40 5.47
CA SER A 43 -5.30 -5.43 5.84
C SER A 43 -6.20 -5.01 4.68
N GLU A 44 -5.90 -3.93 3.96
CA GLU A 44 -6.73 -3.49 2.84
C GLU A 44 -6.69 -4.47 1.66
N LEU A 45 -5.54 -5.05 1.35
CA LEU A 45 -5.45 -6.10 0.32
C LEU A 45 -6.28 -7.33 0.70
N LEU A 46 -6.30 -7.70 1.99
CA LEU A 46 -7.08 -8.81 2.50
C LEU A 46 -8.59 -8.53 2.38
N LYS A 47 -9.03 -7.32 2.74
CA LYS A 47 -10.43 -6.88 2.61
C LYS A 47 -10.91 -6.94 1.17
N ILE A 48 -10.09 -6.49 0.22
CA ILE A 48 -10.48 -6.51 -1.20
C ILE A 48 -10.49 -7.95 -1.73
N ARG A 49 -9.45 -8.74 -1.44
CA ARG A 49 -9.35 -10.14 -1.88
C ARG A 49 -10.54 -10.98 -1.44
N TYR A 50 -10.96 -10.83 -0.19
CA TYR A 50 -12.06 -11.60 0.38
C TYR A 50 -13.40 -10.85 0.37
N SER A 51 -13.46 -9.67 -0.25
CA SER A 51 -14.66 -8.80 -0.29
C SER A 51 -15.30 -8.61 1.08
N ASN A 52 -14.47 -8.44 2.12
CA ASN A 52 -14.91 -8.35 3.50
C ASN A 52 -14.15 -7.27 4.28
N ASP A 53 -14.84 -6.20 4.65
CA ASP A 53 -14.29 -5.02 5.32
C ASP A 53 -13.82 -5.25 6.77
N THR A 54 -14.22 -6.37 7.40
CA THR A 54 -13.87 -6.68 8.79
C THR A 54 -12.55 -7.43 8.93
N LEU A 55 -11.92 -7.83 7.83
CA LEU A 55 -10.68 -8.60 7.86
C LEU A 55 -9.48 -7.69 8.14
N GLU A 56 -8.63 -8.15 9.04
CA GLU A 56 -7.38 -7.47 9.38
C GLU A 56 -6.21 -8.45 9.27
N CYS A 57 -5.08 -7.91 8.80
CA CYS A 57 -3.83 -8.64 8.73
C CYS A 57 -3.19 -8.68 10.12
N LYS A 58 -3.30 -9.83 10.80
CA LYS A 58 -2.69 -10.08 12.11
C LYS A 58 -1.24 -10.51 11.91
N TYR A 59 -0.29 -9.76 12.48
CA TYR A 59 1.14 -10.10 12.47
C TYR A 59 1.74 -9.96 13.88
N PRO A 60 2.51 -10.94 14.38
CA PRO A 60 2.85 -12.23 13.76
C PRO A 60 1.66 -13.20 13.71
N TYR A 61 1.68 -14.13 12.77
CA TYR A 61 0.63 -15.12 12.59
C TYR A 61 0.50 -16.02 13.84
N PRO A 62 -0.71 -16.32 14.35
CA PRO A 62 -0.85 -17.10 15.57
C PRO A 62 -0.36 -18.54 15.36
N PRO A 63 0.46 -19.10 16.26
CA PRO A 63 1.02 -20.44 16.09
C PRO A 63 -0.03 -21.56 15.99
N PHE A 64 -1.25 -21.34 16.49
CA PHE A 64 -2.39 -22.25 16.40
C PHE A 64 -3.60 -21.60 15.70
N GLY A 65 -3.37 -20.56 14.90
CA GLY A 65 -4.42 -19.85 14.17
C GLY A 65 -4.90 -20.60 12.91
N PRO A 66 -6.15 -20.39 12.48
CA PRO A 66 -6.68 -20.97 11.24
C PRO A 66 -5.95 -20.37 10.02
N PRO A 67 -5.55 -21.20 9.02
CA PRO A 67 -4.62 -20.82 7.94
C PRO A 67 -4.98 -19.49 7.28
N GLU A 68 -3.97 -18.70 6.90
CA GLU A 68 -4.16 -17.41 6.23
C GLU A 68 -5.17 -17.53 5.08
N GLY A 69 -6.33 -16.89 5.24
CA GLY A 69 -7.43 -16.92 4.26
C GLY A 69 -8.61 -17.83 4.57
N ALA A 70 -8.57 -18.65 5.63
CA ALA A 70 -9.71 -19.46 6.04
C ALA A 70 -10.91 -18.61 6.47
N GLU A 71 -10.66 -17.53 7.23
CA GLU A 71 -11.70 -16.63 7.74
C GLU A 71 -12.46 -15.89 6.61
N GLY A 72 -11.77 -15.55 5.52
CA GLY A 72 -12.34 -14.79 4.40
C GLY A 72 -12.90 -15.64 3.25
N LYS A 73 -12.64 -16.95 3.22
CA LYS A 73 -12.96 -17.81 2.06
C LYS A 73 -14.44 -17.80 1.70
N ALA A 74 -15.33 -17.68 2.69
CA ALA A 74 -16.79 -17.68 2.47
C ALA A 74 -17.30 -16.39 1.79
N THR A 75 -16.60 -15.26 1.97
CA THR A 75 -16.97 -13.97 1.39
C THR A 75 -16.22 -13.68 0.08
N ALA A 76 -15.14 -14.41 -0.21
CA ALA A 76 -14.41 -14.29 -1.48
C ALA A 76 -15.33 -14.58 -2.67
N GLN A 77 -15.27 -13.68 -3.65
CA GLN A 77 -15.97 -13.84 -4.93
C GLN A 77 -15.16 -14.63 -5.98
N ASP A 78 -13.90 -14.92 -5.67
CA ASP A 78 -12.94 -15.62 -6.53
C ASP A 78 -13.37 -17.07 -6.83
N VAL A 79 -13.00 -17.56 -8.02
CA VAL A 79 -13.20 -18.97 -8.36
C VAL A 79 -12.01 -19.76 -7.84
N TRP A 80 -12.26 -20.59 -6.84
CA TRP A 80 -11.25 -21.48 -6.26
C TRP A 80 -11.15 -22.78 -7.07
N GLY A 81 -9.93 -23.22 -7.36
CA GLY A 81 -9.64 -24.43 -8.14
C GLY A 81 -8.15 -24.69 -8.21
N ILE A 82 -7.71 -25.56 -9.14
CA ILE A 82 -6.27 -25.83 -9.37
C ILE A 82 -5.56 -24.56 -9.85
N GLN A 83 -6.24 -23.76 -10.67
CA GLN A 83 -5.81 -22.42 -11.06
C GLN A 83 -6.88 -21.41 -10.62
N PRO A 84 -6.70 -20.77 -9.46
CA PRO A 84 -7.68 -19.81 -8.96
C PRO A 84 -7.76 -18.60 -9.89
N ILE A 85 -8.98 -18.13 -10.15
CA ILE A 85 -9.23 -16.95 -11.00
C ILE A 85 -9.69 -15.81 -10.09
N PRO A 86 -8.87 -14.76 -9.93
CA PRO A 86 -9.26 -13.59 -9.16
C PRO A 86 -10.36 -12.83 -9.90
N LYS A 87 -11.43 -12.46 -9.20
CA LYS A 87 -12.49 -11.61 -9.76
C LYS A 87 -12.34 -10.14 -9.38
N TYR A 88 -11.40 -9.80 -8.49
CA TYR A 88 -11.08 -8.41 -8.17
C TYR A 88 -10.31 -7.72 -9.32
N HIS A 89 -10.53 -6.42 -9.48
CA HIS A 89 -9.82 -5.61 -10.48
C HIS A 89 -8.33 -5.45 -10.13
N ARG A 90 -7.48 -5.13 -11.11
CA ARG A 90 -6.06 -4.83 -10.89
C ARG A 90 -5.93 -3.54 -10.08
N LEU A 91 -5.54 -3.65 -8.82
CA LEU A 91 -5.47 -2.52 -7.90
C LEU A 91 -4.10 -1.84 -7.96
N GLY A 92 -4.11 -0.52 -8.15
CA GLY A 92 -2.93 0.32 -7.94
C GLY A 92 -2.76 0.75 -6.48
N PHE A 93 -1.55 1.11 -6.07
CA PHE A 93 -1.30 1.57 -4.69
C PHE A 93 -2.07 2.86 -4.34
N ARG A 94 -2.14 3.82 -5.26
CA ARG A 94 -2.92 5.06 -5.09
C ARG A 94 -4.41 4.80 -4.92
N GLU A 95 -4.92 3.81 -5.63
CA GLU A 95 -6.30 3.38 -5.52
C GLU A 95 -6.57 2.73 -4.17
N LEU A 96 -5.64 1.89 -3.68
CA LEU A 96 -5.72 1.28 -2.35
C LEU A 96 -5.82 2.35 -1.24
N VAL A 97 -4.98 3.39 -1.31
CA VAL A 97 -5.03 4.53 -0.37
C VAL A 97 -6.37 5.25 -0.44
N LYS A 98 -6.90 5.47 -1.64
CA LYS A 98 -8.21 6.09 -1.83
C LYS A 98 -9.33 5.25 -1.21
N ILE A 99 -9.37 3.94 -1.49
CA ILE A 99 -10.36 3.00 -0.92
C ILE A 99 -10.31 3.03 0.61
N HIS A 100 -9.11 3.00 1.19
CA HIS A 100 -8.92 3.09 2.64
C HIS A 100 -9.49 4.38 3.23
N ASN A 101 -9.14 5.53 2.65
CA ASN A 101 -9.60 6.84 3.13
C ASN A 101 -11.12 7.01 2.96
N ASP A 102 -11.68 6.59 1.83
CA ASP A 102 -13.12 6.64 1.57
C ASP A 102 -13.87 5.76 2.57
N ARG A 103 -13.33 4.58 2.91
CA ARG A 103 -13.90 3.69 3.93
C ARG A 103 -13.87 4.33 5.32
N LEU A 104 -12.76 4.94 5.73
CA LEU A 104 -12.66 5.65 7.01
C LEU A 104 -13.64 6.83 7.08
N ALA A 105 -13.78 7.59 5.99
CA ALA A 105 -14.74 8.69 5.91
C ALA A 105 -16.19 8.20 6.05
N ARG A 106 -16.54 7.07 5.42
CA ARG A 106 -17.87 6.43 5.58
C ARG A 106 -18.11 5.99 7.03
N GLN A 107 -17.13 5.36 7.67
CA GLN A 107 -17.24 4.91 9.07
C GLN A 107 -17.39 6.09 10.03
N ALA A 108 -16.60 7.16 9.84
CA ALA A 108 -16.71 8.38 10.65
C ALA A 108 -18.08 9.05 10.48
N ALA A 109 -18.61 9.15 9.25
CA ALA A 109 -19.93 9.69 9.01
C ALA A 109 -21.04 8.87 9.70
N GLN A 110 -20.95 7.53 9.64
CA GLN A 110 -21.90 6.64 10.31
C GLN A 110 -21.89 6.81 11.84
N GLN A 111 -20.70 6.96 12.43
CA GLN A 111 -20.56 7.21 13.88
C GLN A 111 -21.13 8.56 14.31
N HIS A 112 -21.00 9.61 13.49
CA HIS A 112 -21.57 10.93 13.80
C HIS A 112 -23.10 10.98 13.63
N SER A 113 -23.67 10.09 12.82
CA SER A 113 -25.12 9.97 12.63
C SER A 113 -25.82 9.01 13.61
N ALA A 114 -25.06 8.34 14.48
CA ALA A 114 -25.62 7.53 15.56
C ALA A 114 -26.05 8.46 16.72
N PRO A 115 -27.34 8.50 17.12
CA PRO A 115 -27.86 9.37 18.16
C PRO A 115 -27.39 9.00 19.57
#